data_AF-A0ABD2YBP9-F1
#
_entry.id   AF-A0ABD2YBP9-F1
#
_cell.length_a   1.000
_cell.length_b   1.000
_cell.length_c   1.000
_cell.angle_alpha   90.00
_cell.angle_beta   90.00
_cell.angle_gamma   90.00
#
_symmetry.space_group_name_H-M   'P 1'
#
loop_
_entity.id
_entity.type
_entity.pdbx_description
1 polymer ?
#
loop_
_entity_poly.entity_id
_entity_poly.type
_entity_poly.pdbx_seq_one_letter_code
_entity_poly.pdbx_strand_id
1 'polypeptide(L)'
;MQSQEYASAPAILVSWVKLAFDRYKLNVYGSLHINGLSSRGVILSDSAGELISTLPSHYEETMNMVAESMALLDGLKICIRLHILTVDVDTDSESLSKVVSGSFRPPWKIDALIRPIRHFVAQGNFTLCHVLWEANSAQTS
;
A
#
# COMPACT_ATOMS: atom_id res chain seq x y z
N MET A 1 -2.70 -1.86 48.11
CA MET A 1 -2.11 -2.41 46.87
C MET A 1 -2.84 -1.71 45.73
N GLN A 2 -2.21 -0.72 45.10
CA GLN A 2 -2.82 0.15 44.08
C GLN A 2 -2.93 -0.59 42.74
N SER A 3 -4.12 -0.57 42.16
CA SER A 3 -4.41 -0.97 40.77
C SER A 3 -3.84 0.09 39.82
N GLN A 4 -2.94 -0.32 38.92
CA GLN A 4 -2.49 0.52 37.82
C GLN A 4 -3.57 0.55 36.72
N GLU A 5 -4.14 1.72 36.47
CA GLU A 5 -4.85 2.02 35.23
C GLU A 5 -3.84 2.06 34.08
N TYR A 6 -4.03 1.20 33.09
CA TYR A 6 -3.32 1.31 31.81
C TYR A 6 -3.89 2.52 31.07
N ALA A 7 -3.05 3.54 30.86
CA ALA A 7 -3.41 4.68 30.02
C ALA A 7 -3.77 4.17 28.61
N SER A 8 -5.00 4.40 28.19
CA SER A 8 -5.45 4.14 26.83
C SER A 8 -4.56 4.90 25.86
N ALA A 9 -4.02 4.22 24.85
CA ALA A 9 -3.28 4.88 23.78
C ALA A 9 -4.12 6.00 23.16
N PRO A 10 -3.52 7.13 22.75
CA PRO A 10 -4.25 8.24 22.15
C PRO A 10 -4.98 7.75 20.90
N ALA A 11 -6.28 8.00 20.83
CA ALA A 11 -7.07 7.73 19.63
C ALA A 11 -6.61 8.68 18.52
N ILE A 12 -5.91 8.14 17.52
CA ILE A 12 -5.58 8.88 16.30
C ILE A 12 -6.85 8.88 15.44
N LEU A 13 -7.46 10.05 15.29
CA LEU A 13 -8.56 10.22 14.34
C LEU A 13 -7.96 10.17 12.93
N VAL A 14 -8.25 9.09 12.21
CA VAL A 14 -7.99 9.06 10.77
C VAL A 14 -9.28 9.39 10.03
N SER A 15 -9.27 10.43 9.22
CA SER A 15 -10.30 10.73 8.24
C SER A 15 -9.80 10.50 6.83
N TRP A 16 -10.65 9.91 5.99
CA TRP A 16 -10.42 9.88 4.55
C TRP A 16 -10.58 11.29 3.98
N VAL A 17 -9.61 11.74 3.19
CA VAL A 17 -9.68 13.04 2.50
C VAL A 17 -10.07 12.81 1.05
N LYS A 18 -11.14 13.48 0.62
CA LYS A 18 -11.60 13.45 -0.77
C LYS A 18 -10.51 13.97 -1.69
N LEU A 19 -10.11 13.15 -2.67
CA LEU A 19 -9.13 13.55 -3.67
C LEU A 19 -9.71 14.63 -4.59
N ALA A 20 -8.83 15.41 -5.22
CA ALA A 20 -9.23 16.29 -6.32
C ALA A 20 -9.91 15.49 -7.44
N PHE A 21 -10.78 16.14 -8.21
CA PHE A 21 -11.45 15.52 -9.37
C PHE A 21 -10.40 14.91 -10.32
N ASP A 22 -10.71 13.74 -10.90
CA ASP A 22 -9.83 12.98 -11.82
C ASP A 22 -8.55 12.38 -11.18
N ARG A 23 -8.56 12.18 -9.86
CA ARG A 23 -7.53 11.39 -9.16
C ARG A 23 -8.10 10.09 -8.64
N TYR A 24 -7.27 9.06 -8.68
CA TYR A 24 -7.59 7.73 -8.18
C TYR A 24 -6.71 7.39 -6.99
N LYS A 25 -7.20 6.52 -6.12
CA LYS A 25 -6.48 6.07 -4.95
C LYS A 25 -6.19 4.58 -5.01
N LEU A 26 -4.94 4.20 -4.86
CA LEU A 26 -4.49 2.81 -4.83
C LEU A 26 -3.91 2.50 -3.46
N ASN A 27 -4.67 1.82 -2.61
CA ASN A 27 -4.20 1.33 -1.33
C ASN A 27 -3.56 -0.05 -1.52
N VAL A 28 -2.33 -0.22 -1.03
CA VAL A 28 -1.61 -1.50 -1.06
C VAL A 28 -1.17 -1.87 0.36
N TYR A 29 -1.34 -3.13 0.72
CA TYR A 29 -0.96 -3.63 2.03
C TYR A 29 -0.49 -5.08 1.95
N GLY A 30 0.44 -5.43 2.83
CA GLY A 30 0.89 -6.78 3.10
C GLY A 30 0.62 -7.13 4.56
N SER A 31 0.45 -8.41 4.85
CA SER A 31 0.36 -8.90 6.22
C SER A 31 1.14 -10.21 6.34
N LEU A 32 1.89 -10.35 7.42
CA LEU A 32 2.62 -11.58 7.76
C LEU A 32 1.83 -12.34 8.82
N HIS A 33 1.50 -13.58 8.52
CA HIS A 33 0.78 -14.50 9.40
C HIS A 33 1.76 -15.23 10.33
N ILE A 34 1.29 -15.65 11.50
CA ILE A 34 2.09 -16.33 12.54
C ILE A 34 2.73 -17.64 12.03
N ASN A 35 2.14 -18.27 11.01
CA ASN A 35 2.66 -19.48 10.37
C ASN A 35 3.74 -19.19 9.30
N GLY A 36 4.16 -17.94 9.13
CA GLY A 36 5.16 -17.52 8.14
C GLY A 36 4.62 -17.32 6.73
N LEU A 37 3.30 -17.45 6.51
CA LEU A 37 2.66 -17.08 5.25
C LEU A 37 2.41 -15.57 5.20
N SER A 38 2.27 -15.00 4.01
CA SER A 38 1.86 -13.60 3.88
C SER A 38 0.61 -13.46 3.00
N SER A 39 -0.19 -12.46 3.31
CA SER A 39 -1.27 -12.02 2.44
C SER A 39 -0.95 -10.65 1.89
N ARG A 40 -1.49 -10.35 0.72
CA ARG A 40 -1.39 -9.02 0.14
C ARG A 40 -2.72 -8.59 -0.45
N GLY A 41 -2.94 -7.29 -0.48
CA GLY A 41 -4.16 -6.71 -1.00
C GLY A 41 -3.91 -5.43 -1.77
N VAL A 42 -4.81 -5.18 -2.71
CA VAL A 42 -4.90 -3.93 -3.47
C VAL A 42 -6.35 -3.48 -3.47
N ILE A 43 -6.57 -2.20 -3.21
CA ILE A 43 -7.87 -1.54 -3.38
C ILE A 43 -7.65 -0.29 -4.23
N LEU A 44 -8.31 -0.24 -5.38
CA LEU A 44 -8.36 0.91 -6.27
C LEU A 44 -9.73 1.56 -6.16
N SER A 45 -9.76 2.84 -5.82
CA SER A 45 -10.98 3.64 -5.70
C SER A 45 -10.88 4.93 -6.50
N ASP A 46 -12.04 5.49 -6.86
CA ASP A 46 -12.11 6.80 -7.52
C ASP A 46 -11.99 7.97 -6.52
N SER A 47 -12.10 9.21 -7.04
CA SER A 47 -12.05 10.43 -6.24
C SER A 47 -13.23 10.61 -5.26
N ALA A 48 -14.32 9.84 -5.41
CA ALA A 48 -15.44 9.81 -4.46
C ALA A 48 -15.25 8.74 -3.37
N GLY A 49 -14.24 7.88 -3.50
CA GLY A 49 -14.00 6.75 -2.62
C GLY A 49 -14.69 5.47 -3.07
N GLU A 50 -15.35 5.49 -4.23
CA GLU A 50 -16.06 4.33 -4.76
C GLU A 50 -15.08 3.29 -5.28
N LEU A 51 -15.34 2.01 -4.95
CA LEU A 51 -14.49 0.89 -5.34
C LEU A 51 -14.52 0.68 -6.86
N ILE A 52 -13.36 0.72 -7.51
CA ILE A 52 -13.17 0.37 -8.92
C ILE A 52 -12.69 -1.06 -9.07
N SER A 53 -11.70 -1.46 -8.26
CA SER A 53 -11.09 -2.78 -8.35
C SER A 53 -10.45 -3.19 -7.03
N THR A 54 -10.50 -4.49 -6.74
CA THR A 54 -9.77 -5.08 -5.61
C THR A 54 -9.09 -6.36 -6.07
N LEU A 55 -7.91 -6.63 -5.50
CA LEU A 55 -7.20 -7.88 -5.70
C LEU A 55 -6.74 -8.41 -4.33
N PRO A 56 -7.52 -9.27 -3.67
CA PRO A 56 -7.03 -10.07 -2.57
C PRO A 56 -6.16 -11.20 -3.13
N SER A 57 -4.98 -11.40 -2.57
CA SER A 57 -4.14 -12.54 -2.95
C SER A 57 -3.38 -13.12 -1.77
N HIS A 58 -3.49 -14.44 -1.62
CA HIS A 58 -2.71 -15.22 -0.67
C HIS A 58 -1.47 -15.73 -1.39
N TYR A 59 -0.30 -15.43 -0.83
CA TYR A 59 0.97 -15.93 -1.34
C TYR A 59 1.72 -16.63 -0.22
N GLU A 60 2.43 -17.70 -0.55
CA GLU A 60 3.32 -18.38 0.39
C GLU A 60 4.67 -17.64 0.51
N GLU A 61 4.64 -16.31 0.59
CA GLU A 61 5.84 -15.49 0.74
C GLU A 61 6.13 -15.26 2.22
N THR A 62 7.40 -15.38 2.61
CA THR A 62 7.84 -15.36 4.02
C THR A 62 8.28 -13.97 4.50
N MET A 63 8.29 -12.96 3.63
CA MET A 63 8.75 -11.61 3.95
C MET A 63 7.70 -10.57 3.56
N ASN A 64 7.30 -9.74 4.52
CA ASN A 64 6.27 -8.71 4.33
C ASN A 64 6.60 -7.77 3.15
N MET A 65 7.85 -7.33 3.05
CA MET A 65 8.30 -6.44 1.97
C MET A 65 8.17 -7.07 0.57
N VAL A 66 8.27 -8.40 0.44
CA VAL A 66 8.02 -9.11 -0.83
C VAL A 66 6.53 -9.03 -1.17
N ALA A 67 5.66 -9.37 -0.20
CA ALA A 67 4.21 -9.33 -0.37
C ALA A 67 3.71 -7.94 -0.77
N GLU A 68 4.18 -6.89 -0.09
CA GLU A 68 3.84 -5.50 -0.39
C GLU A 68 4.39 -5.03 -1.74
N SER A 69 5.64 -5.39 -2.07
CA SER A 69 6.21 -5.08 -3.39
C SER A 69 5.39 -5.73 -4.51
N MET A 70 4.94 -6.96 -4.31
CA MET A 70 4.07 -7.64 -5.26
C MET A 70 2.71 -6.93 -5.36
N ALA A 71 2.09 -6.56 -4.22
CA ALA A 71 0.82 -5.81 -4.21
C ALA A 71 0.93 -4.50 -4.98
N LEU A 72 2.00 -3.73 -4.74
CA LEU A 72 2.29 -2.52 -5.48
C LEU A 72 2.42 -2.78 -6.98
N LEU A 73 3.20 -3.79 -7.38
CA LEU A 73 3.37 -4.13 -8.78
C LEU A 73 2.04 -4.49 -9.47
N ASP A 74 1.19 -5.27 -8.81
CA ASP A 74 -0.09 -5.67 -9.41
C ASP A 74 -1.11 -4.54 -9.41
N GLY A 75 -1.12 -3.70 -8.37
CA GLY A 75 -1.93 -2.48 -8.36
C GLY A 75 -1.56 -1.52 -9.49
N LEU A 76 -0.26 -1.32 -9.73
CA LEU A 76 0.22 -0.52 -10.88
C LEU A 76 -0.21 -1.13 -12.22
N LYS A 77 -0.11 -2.45 -12.38
CA LYS A 77 -0.59 -3.13 -13.60
C LYS A 77 -2.10 -2.98 -13.81
N ILE A 78 -2.89 -3.02 -12.73
CA ILE A 78 -4.34 -2.77 -12.80
C ILE A 78 -4.59 -1.35 -13.29
N CYS A 79 -3.93 -0.35 -12.70
CA CYS A 79 -4.07 1.05 -13.11
C CYS A 79 -3.74 1.24 -14.60
N ILE A 80 -2.60 0.70 -15.05
CA ILE A 80 -2.18 0.79 -16.45
C ILE A 80 -3.19 0.13 -17.40
N ARG A 81 -3.68 -1.07 -17.05
CA ARG A 81 -4.69 -1.79 -17.85
C ARG A 81 -6.01 -1.04 -17.96
N LEU A 82 -6.36 -0.25 -16.94
CA LEU A 82 -7.57 0.58 -16.92
C LEU A 82 -7.34 1.98 -17.51
N HIS A 83 -6.15 2.26 -18.04
CA HIS A 83 -5.75 3.59 -18.51
C HIS A 83 -5.82 4.69 -17.43
N ILE A 84 -5.67 4.28 -16.17
CA ILE A 84 -5.61 5.18 -15.01
C ILE A 84 -4.13 5.47 -14.73
N LEU A 85 -3.69 6.70 -15.04
CA LEU A 85 -2.28 7.09 -14.96
C LEU A 85 -1.99 8.15 -13.89
N THR A 86 -3.01 8.75 -13.27
CA THR A 86 -2.86 9.71 -12.17
C THR A 86 -3.41 9.10 -10.88
N VAL A 87 -2.52 8.61 -10.04
CA VAL A 87 -2.89 7.78 -8.88
C VAL A 87 -2.08 8.16 -7.65
N ASP A 88 -2.77 8.36 -6.54
CA ASP A 88 -2.16 8.42 -5.22
C ASP A 88 -2.10 7.01 -4.64
N VAL A 89 -0.89 6.52 -4.43
CA VAL A 89 -0.63 5.17 -3.95
C VAL A 89 -0.30 5.23 -2.48
N ASP A 90 -1.12 4.61 -1.64
CA ASP A 90 -0.91 4.53 -0.20
C ASP A 90 -0.33 3.16 0.17
N THR A 91 0.77 3.16 0.90
CA THR A 91 1.37 1.97 1.50
C THR A 91 1.64 2.20 2.98
N ASP A 92 1.42 1.18 3.81
CA ASP A 92 1.81 1.16 5.23
C ASP A 92 3.29 0.86 5.47
N SER A 93 4.03 0.58 4.40
CA SER A 93 5.45 0.25 4.46
C SER A 93 6.35 1.43 4.14
N GLU A 94 6.87 2.06 5.18
CA GLU A 94 7.84 3.15 5.05
C GLU A 94 9.11 2.66 4.33
N SER A 95 9.48 1.40 4.56
CA SER A 95 10.63 0.79 3.93
C SER A 95 10.45 0.63 2.41
N LEU A 96 9.25 0.22 1.96
CA LEU A 96 8.94 0.11 0.55
C LEU A 96 8.92 1.49 -0.13
N SER A 97 8.32 2.51 0.51
CA SER A 97 8.28 3.86 -0.06
C SER A 97 9.69 4.46 -0.23
N LYS A 98 10.59 4.26 0.74
CA LYS A 98 12.01 4.65 0.65
C LYS A 98 12.77 3.88 -0.42
N VAL A 99 12.48 2.59 -0.60
CA VAL A 99 13.09 1.79 -1.67
C VAL A 99 12.59 2.28 -3.04
N VAL A 100 11.29 2.47 -3.25
CA VAL A 100 10.75 2.89 -4.56
C VAL A 100 11.27 4.27 -4.96
N SER A 101 11.30 5.23 -4.02
CA SER A 101 11.86 6.58 -4.24
C SER A 101 13.36 6.61 -4.53
N GLY A 102 14.08 5.50 -4.35
CA GLY A 102 15.53 5.44 -4.54
C GLY A 102 16.35 5.87 -3.32
N SER A 103 15.69 6.27 -2.24
CA SER A 103 16.34 6.65 -0.98
C SER A 103 17.13 5.49 -0.37
N PHE A 104 16.59 4.27 -0.45
CA PHE A 104 17.25 3.05 0.00
C PHE A 104 17.50 2.06 -1.13
N ARG A 105 18.60 1.30 -1.00
CA ARG A 105 18.88 0.18 -1.89
C ARG A 105 17.99 -1.01 -1.50
N PRO A 106 17.27 -1.63 -2.45
CA PRO A 106 16.51 -2.83 -2.17
C PRO A 106 17.42 -3.99 -1.77
N PRO A 107 16.98 -4.89 -0.89
CA PRO A 107 17.54 -6.23 -0.81
C PRO A 107 17.53 -6.88 -2.19
N TRP A 108 18.59 -7.61 -2.55
CA TRP A 108 18.74 -8.27 -3.87
C TRP A 108 17.51 -9.13 -4.23
N LYS A 109 16.87 -9.73 -3.22
CA LYS A 109 15.70 -10.60 -3.35
C LYS A 109 14.46 -9.90 -3.93
N ILE A 110 14.33 -8.59 -3.75
CA ILE A 110 13.19 -7.81 -4.27
C ILE A 110 13.57 -6.90 -5.44
N ASP A 111 14.84 -6.83 -5.82
CA ASP A 111 15.30 -5.92 -6.87
C ASP A 111 14.58 -6.16 -8.22
N ALA A 112 14.27 -7.42 -8.53
CA ALA A 112 13.49 -7.80 -9.70
C ALA A 112 12.04 -7.27 -9.68
N LEU A 113 11.46 -7.03 -8.49
CA LEU A 113 10.14 -6.41 -8.33
C LEU A 113 10.25 -4.89 -8.37
N ILE A 114 11.28 -4.31 -7.76
CA ILE A 114 11.44 -2.85 -7.66
C ILE A 114 11.74 -2.20 -9.01
N ARG A 115 12.50 -2.86 -9.89
CA ARG A 115 12.79 -2.34 -11.24
C ARG A 115 11.53 -2.01 -12.05
N PRO A 116 10.57 -2.95 -12.27
CA PRO A 116 9.34 -2.63 -12.99
C PRO A 116 8.44 -1.65 -12.24
N ILE A 117 8.40 -1.70 -10.89
CA ILE A 117 7.64 -0.72 -10.10
C ILE A 117 8.13 0.71 -10.37
N ARG A 118 9.45 0.95 -10.27
CA ARG A 118 10.03 2.27 -10.56
C ARG A 118 9.80 2.70 -12.01
N HIS A 119 9.86 1.76 -12.95
CA HIS A 119 9.54 2.05 -14.35
C HIS A 119 8.09 2.54 -14.50
N PHE A 120 7.12 1.84 -13.93
CA PHE A 120 5.72 2.24 -13.99
C PHE A 120 5.45 3.57 -13.28
N VAL A 121 6.04 3.76 -12.09
CA VAL A 121 5.93 5.02 -11.35
C VAL A 121 6.50 6.20 -12.15
N ALA A 122 7.57 5.99 -12.93
CA ALA A 122 8.15 7.02 -13.79
C ALA A 122 7.38 7.28 -15.10
N GLN A 123 6.60 6.30 -15.57
CA GLN A 123 5.81 6.43 -16.82
C GLN A 123 4.44 7.08 -16.61
N GLY A 124 3.88 7.00 -15.39
CA GLY A 124 2.63 7.67 -15.03
C GLY A 124 2.83 8.76 -13.97
N ASN A 125 1.75 9.44 -13.61
CA ASN A 125 1.69 10.36 -12.48
C ASN A 125 1.29 9.58 -11.21
N PHE A 126 2.11 8.58 -10.84
CA PHE A 126 1.93 7.81 -9.62
C PHE A 126 2.68 8.49 -8.47
N THR A 127 1.96 8.93 -7.44
CA THR A 127 2.55 9.51 -6.23
C THR A 127 2.46 8.49 -5.10
N LEU A 128 3.59 7.94 -4.66
CA LEU A 128 3.64 6.96 -3.57
C LEU A 128 3.77 7.68 -2.23
N CYS A 129 2.78 7.51 -1.36
CA CYS A 129 2.71 8.04 -0.01
C CYS A 129 2.80 6.91 1.02
N HIS A 130 3.58 7.14 2.07
CA HIS A 130 3.51 6.28 3.25
C HIS A 130 2.35 6.74 4.12
N VAL A 131 1.48 5.81 4.50
CA VAL A 131 0.27 6.06 5.29
C VAL A 131 0.15 5.02 6.38
N LEU A 132 -0.17 5.43 7.61
CA LEU A 132 -0.31 4.50 8.73
C LEU A 132 -1.41 3.46 8.46
N TRP A 133 -1.23 2.24 8.97
CA TRP A 133 -2.19 1.15 8.79
C TRP A 133 -3.60 1.53 9.28
N GLU A 134 -3.73 2.25 10.39
CA GLU A 134 -5.03 2.68 10.93
C GLU A 134 -5.80 3.52 9.91
N ALA A 135 -5.07 4.25 9.06
CA ALA A 135 -5.63 5.04 7.99
C ALA A 135 -5.89 4.25 6.71
N ASN A 136 -5.06 3.25 6.45
CA ASN A 136 -5.18 2.34 5.32
C ASN A 136 -6.41 1.40 5.51
N SER A 137 -6.58 0.88 6.72
CA SER A 137 -7.65 -0.05 7.12
C SER A 137 -9.03 0.56 7.22
N ALA A 138 -9.13 1.83 7.65
CA ALA A 138 -10.39 2.55 7.66
C ALA A 138 -11.03 2.67 6.26
N GLN A 139 -10.24 2.51 5.18
CA GLN A 139 -10.70 2.54 3.79
C GLN A 139 -11.13 1.17 3.26
N THR A 140 -10.90 0.09 4.02
CA THR A 140 -11.25 -1.29 3.63
C THR A 140 -12.51 -1.80 4.33
N SER A 141 -13.13 -0.96 5.17
CA SER A 141 -14.22 -1.31 6.10
C SER A 141 -15.61 -0.96 5.56
#